data_AF-A0A538CBK9-F1
#
_entry.id   AF-A0A538CBK9-F1
#
_cell.length_a   1.000
_cell.length_b   1.000
_cell.length_c   1.000
_cell.angle_alpha   90.00
_cell.angle_beta   90.00
_cell.angle_gamma   90.00
#
_symmetry.space_group_name_H-M   'P 1'
#
loop_
_entity.id
_entity.type
_entity.pdbx_description
1 polymer ?
#
loop_
_entity_poly.entity_id
_entity_poly.type
_entity_poly.pdbx_seq_one_letter_code
_entity_poly.pdbx_strand_id
1 'polypeptide(L)'
;MADSNRETARRGFEAALRGDLAAIADLLDPDVSWHGGDPSAAGACHNRDQALAFMRRSQVIQGGRFELVDVVGAGDKVVVIMRPPSEGPDPAPAVANLTTFRDGKVIEMVHYPDPEDALRAARG
;
A
#
# COMPACT_ATOMS: atom_id res chain seq x y z
N MET A 1 -10.11 9.92 13.34
CA MET A 1 -9.98 8.60 12.69
C MET A 1 -9.00 8.65 11.52
N ALA A 2 -9.19 9.54 10.53
CA ALA A 2 -8.27 9.69 9.41
C ALA A 2 -6.80 9.88 9.83
N ASP A 3 -6.50 10.69 10.86
CA ASP A 3 -5.12 10.84 11.36
C ASP A 3 -4.53 9.54 11.96
N SER A 4 -5.36 8.75 12.66
CA SER A 4 -4.92 7.46 13.22
C SER A 4 -4.67 6.45 12.11
N ASN A 5 -5.54 6.39 11.09
CA ASN A 5 -5.35 5.53 9.92
C ASN A 5 -4.13 5.97 9.10
N ARG A 6 -3.91 7.28 8.95
CA ARG A 6 -2.74 7.85 8.29
C ARG A 6 -1.44 7.41 8.97
N GLU A 7 -1.41 7.46 10.29
CA GLU A 7 -0.26 7.00 11.07
C GLU A 7 -0.07 5.48 10.95
N THR A 8 -1.15 4.69 10.99
CA THR A 8 -1.09 3.24 10.78
C THR A 8 -0.57 2.89 9.38
N ALA A 9 -1.07 3.55 8.34
CA ALA A 9 -0.60 3.36 6.95
C ALA A 9 0.89 3.72 6.81
N ARG A 10 1.31 4.83 7.42
CA ARG A 10 2.72 5.23 7.45
C ARG A 10 3.60 4.18 8.14
N ARG A 11 3.19 3.70 9.32
CA ARG A 11 3.91 2.65 10.06
C ARG A 11 4.00 1.35 9.25
N GLY A 12 2.91 0.97 8.57
CA GLY A 12 2.89 -0.20 7.68
C GLY A 12 3.84 -0.05 6.49
N PHE A 13 3.87 1.12 5.86
CA PHE A 13 4.82 1.41 4.79
C PHE A 13 6.27 1.35 5.27
N GLU A 14 6.59 1.99 6.39
CA GLU A 14 7.93 1.95 6.97
C GLU A 14 8.35 0.53 7.40
N ALA A 15 7.42 -0.29 7.88
CA ALA A 15 7.66 -1.71 8.15
C ALA A 15 7.94 -2.50 6.85
N ALA A 16 7.20 -2.22 5.78
CA ALA A 16 7.44 -2.81 4.45
C ALA A 16 8.84 -2.51 3.94
N LEU A 17 9.30 -1.26 4.07
CA LEU A 17 10.65 -0.85 3.67
C LEU A 17 11.77 -1.57 4.45
N ARG A 18 11.52 -1.94 5.70
CA ARG A 18 12.47 -2.69 6.54
C ARG A 18 12.33 -4.20 6.38
N GLY A 19 11.40 -4.69 5.57
CA GLY A 19 11.09 -6.11 5.45
C GLY A 19 10.44 -6.70 6.71
N ASP A 20 9.87 -5.87 7.60
CA ASP A 20 9.21 -6.31 8.83
C ASP A 20 7.77 -6.78 8.54
N LEU A 21 7.71 -7.98 7.97
CA LEU A 21 6.45 -8.59 7.56
C LEU A 21 5.58 -9.02 8.74
N ALA A 22 6.17 -9.20 9.94
CA ALA A 22 5.41 -9.49 11.15
C ALA A 22 4.59 -8.27 11.57
N ALA A 23 5.22 -7.09 11.60
CA ALA A 23 4.50 -5.84 11.87
C ALA A 23 3.42 -5.56 10.83
N ILE A 24 3.66 -5.84 9.54
CA ILE A 24 2.64 -5.69 8.51
C ILE A 24 1.49 -6.66 8.72
N ALA A 25 1.77 -7.93 9.05
CA ALA A 25 0.75 -8.95 9.28
C ALA A 25 -0.25 -8.56 10.39
N ASP A 26 0.22 -7.81 11.40
CA ASP A 26 -0.61 -7.28 12.48
C ASP A 26 -1.51 -6.11 12.04
N LEU A 27 -1.20 -5.44 10.93
CA LEU A 27 -2.02 -4.36 10.39
C LEU A 27 -3.07 -4.84 9.38
N LEU A 28 -2.83 -5.98 8.75
CA LEU A 28 -3.71 -6.55 7.74
C LEU A 28 -4.87 -7.34 8.36
N ASP A 29 -6.06 -7.15 7.81
CA ASP A 29 -7.18 -8.06 8.04
C ASP A 29 -6.87 -9.46 7.48
N PRO A 30 -7.31 -10.57 8.11
CA PRO A 30 -7.13 -11.91 7.56
C PRO A 30 -7.63 -12.06 6.11
N ASP A 31 -8.73 -11.39 5.78
CA ASP A 31 -9.40 -11.45 4.48
C ASP A 31 -9.06 -10.24 3.58
N VAL A 32 -7.92 -9.58 3.83
CA VAL A 32 -7.49 -8.41 3.06
C VAL A 32 -7.39 -8.71 1.56
N SER A 33 -7.95 -7.81 0.75
CA SER A 33 -7.80 -7.81 -0.70
C SER A 33 -6.64 -6.91 -1.12
N TRP A 34 -5.76 -7.37 -2.01
CA TRP A 34 -4.75 -6.51 -2.64
C TRP A 34 -4.70 -6.74 -4.15
N HIS A 35 -4.97 -5.70 -4.94
CA HIS A 35 -4.96 -5.76 -6.40
C HIS A 35 -4.58 -4.42 -7.05
N GLY A 36 -4.38 -4.42 -8.37
CA GLY A 36 -4.11 -3.23 -9.19
C GLY A 36 -5.35 -2.65 -9.88
N GLY A 37 -6.51 -2.66 -9.20
CA GLY A 37 -7.79 -2.16 -9.73
C GLY A 37 -8.83 -3.24 -10.07
N ASP A 38 -8.39 -4.45 -10.45
CA ASP A 38 -9.27 -5.61 -10.64
C ASP A 38 -8.94 -6.72 -9.62
N PRO A 39 -9.82 -6.99 -8.64
CA PRO A 39 -9.59 -8.01 -7.64
C PRO A 39 -9.60 -9.44 -8.21
N SER A 40 -10.10 -9.66 -9.42
CA SER A 40 -10.09 -10.97 -10.09
C SER A 40 -8.87 -11.21 -10.99
N ALA A 41 -8.04 -10.19 -11.17
CA ALA A 41 -6.88 -10.26 -12.04
C ALA A 41 -5.82 -11.25 -11.52
N ALA A 42 -5.06 -11.82 -12.46
CA ALA A 42 -3.90 -12.63 -12.12
C ALA A 42 -2.88 -11.78 -11.33
N GLY A 43 -2.56 -12.22 -10.11
CA GLY A 43 -1.68 -11.49 -9.20
C GLY A 43 -2.41 -10.69 -8.12
N ALA A 44 -3.75 -10.64 -8.14
CA ALA A 44 -4.52 -10.20 -7.00
C ALA A 44 -4.34 -11.17 -5.81
N CYS A 45 -4.32 -10.60 -4.61
CA CYS A 45 -4.29 -11.32 -3.34
C CYS A 45 -5.65 -11.18 -2.67
N HIS A 46 -6.13 -12.27 -2.08
CA HIS A 46 -7.45 -12.35 -1.46
C HIS A 46 -7.42 -12.63 0.04
N ASN A 47 -6.22 -12.66 0.62
CA ASN A 47 -6.02 -12.81 2.04
C ASN A 47 -4.63 -12.32 2.44
N ARG A 48 -4.44 -12.21 3.76
CA ARG A 48 -3.18 -11.77 4.36
C ARG A 48 -1.98 -12.60 3.95
N ASP A 49 -2.12 -13.92 3.86
CA ASP A 49 -0.99 -14.81 3.55
C ASP A 49 -0.49 -14.60 2.12
N GLN A 50 -1.42 -14.41 1.17
CA GLN A 50 -1.10 -14.08 -0.22
C GLN A 50 -0.42 -12.70 -0.32
N ALA A 51 -0.94 -11.70 0.39
CA ALA A 51 -0.35 -10.36 0.44
C ALA A 51 1.08 -10.39 1.01
N LEU A 52 1.30 -11.10 2.12
CA LEU A 52 2.63 -11.26 2.72
C LEU A 52 3.57 -12.04 1.80
N ALA A 53 3.08 -13.10 1.13
CA ALA A 53 3.86 -13.86 0.15
C ALA A 53 4.23 -13.02 -1.07
N PHE A 54 3.38 -12.09 -1.50
CA PHE A 54 3.69 -11.11 -2.55
C PHE A 54 4.80 -10.16 -2.09
N MET A 55 4.68 -9.58 -0.89
CA MET A 55 5.71 -8.70 -0.32
C MET A 55 7.05 -9.39 -0.10
N ARG A 56 7.06 -10.68 0.28
CA ARG A 56 8.29 -11.50 0.39
C ARG A 56 8.99 -11.68 -0.94
N ARG A 57 8.23 -11.88 -2.02
CA ARG A 57 8.76 -12.11 -3.37
C ARG A 57 9.21 -10.82 -4.05
N SER A 58 8.59 -9.69 -3.70
CA SER A 58 8.92 -8.39 -4.30
C SER A 58 10.26 -7.85 -3.76
N GLN A 59 11.31 -7.99 -4.57
CA GLN A 59 12.63 -7.43 -4.26
C GLN A 59 12.63 -5.91 -4.15
N VAL A 60 11.71 -5.23 -4.84
CA VAL A 60 11.60 -3.76 -4.78
C VAL A 60 11.07 -3.32 -3.41
N ILE A 61 10.10 -4.06 -2.86
CA ILE A 61 9.56 -3.82 -1.51
C ILE A 61 10.61 -4.20 -0.47
N GLN A 62 11.18 -5.41 -0.55
CA GLN A 62 12.20 -5.89 0.40
C GLN A 62 13.49 -5.06 0.40
N GLY A 63 13.84 -4.47 -0.75
CA GLY A 63 15.03 -3.63 -0.88
C GLY A 63 14.87 -2.23 -0.29
N GLY A 64 13.70 -1.88 0.25
CA GLY A 64 13.44 -0.56 0.82
C GLY A 64 13.64 0.57 -0.19
N ARG A 65 13.51 0.28 -1.49
CA ARG A 65 13.90 1.20 -2.56
C ARG A 65 12.85 2.25 -2.87
N PHE A 66 11.67 2.12 -2.28
CA PHE A 66 10.61 3.11 -2.41
C PHE A 66 10.85 4.29 -1.46
N GLU A 67 10.70 5.49 -1.98
CA GLU A 67 10.67 6.73 -1.19
C GLU A 67 9.22 7.05 -0.82
N LEU A 68 8.94 7.36 0.45
CA LEU A 68 7.63 7.89 0.84
C LEU A 68 7.53 9.35 0.41
N VAL A 69 6.56 9.67 -0.46
CA VAL A 69 6.34 11.05 -0.94
C VAL A 69 5.33 11.77 -0.06
N ASP A 70 4.16 11.15 0.15
CA ASP A 70 3.11 11.70 1.02
C ASP A 70 2.17 10.59 1.50
N VAL A 71 1.42 10.87 2.56
CA VAL A 71 0.31 10.04 3.03
C VAL A 71 -0.90 10.95 3.20
N VAL A 72 -1.99 10.68 2.49
CA VAL A 72 -3.20 11.51 2.53
C VAL A 72 -4.35 10.71 3.10
N GLY A 73 -4.91 11.16 4.23
CA GLY A 73 -6.08 10.55 4.85
C GLY A 73 -7.38 11.08 4.24
N ALA A 74 -8.34 10.19 3.99
CA ALA A 74 -9.67 10.49 3.47
C ALA A 74 -10.71 9.56 4.15
N GLY A 75 -11.18 9.94 5.34
CA GLY A 75 -12.13 9.13 6.11
C GLY A 75 -11.52 7.83 6.61
N ASP A 76 -12.06 6.70 6.14
CA ASP A 76 -11.56 5.35 6.38
C ASP A 76 -10.50 4.91 5.35
N LYS A 77 -10.30 5.69 4.29
CA LYS A 77 -9.29 5.45 3.27
C LYS A 77 -8.03 6.28 3.52
N VAL A 78 -6.88 5.75 3.12
CA VAL A 78 -5.60 6.45 3.14
C VAL A 78 -4.85 6.18 1.84
N VAL A 79 -4.41 7.24 1.18
CA VAL A 79 -3.56 7.19 0.00
C VAL A 79 -2.11 7.31 0.42
N VAL A 80 -1.31 6.26 0.17
CA VAL A 80 0.15 6.29 0.35
C VAL A 80 0.79 6.55 -0.99
N ILE A 81 1.38 7.74 -1.16
CA ILE A 81 2.09 8.13 -2.38
C ILE A 81 3.57 7.82 -2.19
N MET A 82 4.13 7.05 -3.12
CA MET A 82 5.49 6.56 -3.04
C MET A 82 6.17 6.65 -4.40
N ARG A 83 7.49 6.78 -4.39
CA ARG A 83 8.29 6.81 -5.60
C ARG A 83 9.16 5.56 -5.68
N PRO A 84 9.04 4.72 -6.71
CA PRO A 84 9.93 3.59 -6.92
C PRO A 84 11.36 4.09 -7.22
N PRO A 85 12.38 3.22 -7.05
CA PRO A 85 13.73 3.56 -7.50
C PRO A 85 13.72 3.86 -9.00
N SER A 86 14.51 4.84 -9.42
CA SER A 86 14.75 5.03 -10.85
C SER A 86 15.67 3.95 -11.40
N GLU A 87 15.35 3.46 -12.59
CA GLU A 87 16.20 2.59 -13.40
C GLU A 87 17.04 3.37 -14.43
N GLY A 88 16.96 4.71 -14.44
CA GLY A 88 17.59 5.59 -15.43
C GLY A 88 18.01 6.97 -14.87
N PRO A 89 18.39 7.92 -15.75
CA PRO A 89 18.83 9.26 -15.33
C PRO A 89 17.69 10.12 -14.77
N ASP A 90 16.46 9.87 -15.20
CA ASP A 90 15.28 10.61 -14.78
C ASP A 90 14.61 9.94 -13.57
N PRO A 91 14.01 10.69 -12.65
CA PRO A 91 13.27 10.12 -11.53
C PRO A 91 12.07 9.31 -12.04
N ALA A 92 11.81 8.15 -11.44
CA ALA A 92 10.62 7.37 -11.74
C ALA A 92 9.35 8.14 -11.32
N PRO A 93 8.23 8.00 -12.05
CA PRO A 93 6.97 8.60 -11.67
C PRO A 93 6.52 8.07 -10.31
N ALA A 94 5.89 8.94 -9.52
CA ALA A 94 5.27 8.52 -8.27
C ALA A 94 4.07 7.62 -8.57
N VAL A 95 3.83 6.64 -7.70
CA VAL A 95 2.70 5.72 -7.72
C VAL A 95 1.97 5.82 -6.37
N ALA A 96 0.79 5.23 -6.26
CA ALA A 96 0.04 5.26 -5.01
C ALA A 96 -0.59 3.92 -4.66
N ASN A 97 -0.74 3.68 -3.36
CA ASN A 97 -1.62 2.64 -2.84
C ASN A 97 -2.78 3.31 -2.09
N LEU A 98 -4.01 3.02 -2.51
CA LEU A 98 -5.21 3.33 -1.75
C LEU A 98 -5.45 2.20 -0.76
N THR A 99 -5.44 2.52 0.53
CA THR A 99 -5.63 1.56 1.62
C THR A 99 -6.93 1.87 2.35
N THR A 100 -7.82 0.89 2.44
CA THR A 100 -9.12 1.04 3.12
C THR A 100 -9.05 0.37 4.49
N PHE A 101 -9.48 1.09 5.52
CA PHE A 101 -9.44 0.61 6.91
C PHE A 101 -10.82 0.27 7.44
N ARG A 102 -10.88 -0.75 8.29
CA ARG A 102 -12.03 -1.06 9.15
C ARG A 102 -11.52 -1.56 10.49
N ASP A 103 -12.03 -1.00 11.58
CA ASP A 103 -11.65 -1.37 12.96
C ASP A 103 -10.13 -1.37 13.20
N GLY A 104 -9.42 -0.42 12.56
CA GLY A 104 -7.96 -0.28 12.66
C GLY A 104 -7.15 -1.28 11.84
N LYS A 105 -7.79 -2.15 11.06
CA LYS A 105 -7.16 -3.09 10.12
C LYS A 105 -7.31 -2.65 8.67
N VAL A 106 -6.32 -2.96 7.85
CA VAL A 106 -6.40 -2.78 6.41
C VAL A 106 -7.19 -3.93 5.80
N ILE A 107 -8.33 -3.63 5.19
CA ILE A 107 -9.22 -4.61 4.54
C ILE A 107 -9.03 -4.65 3.02
N GLU A 108 -8.49 -3.59 2.43
CA GLU A 108 -8.24 -3.52 1.00
C GLU A 108 -7.05 -2.62 0.69
N MET A 109 -6.26 -3.02 -0.30
CA MET A 109 -5.17 -2.24 -0.88
C MET A 109 -5.26 -2.26 -2.40
N VAL A 110 -5.45 -1.09 -2.99
CA VAL A 110 -5.50 -0.93 -4.44
C VAL A 110 -4.28 -0.16 -4.91
N HIS A 111 -3.48 -0.78 -5.78
CA HIS A 111 -2.34 -0.15 -6.40
C HIS A 111 -2.78 0.69 -7.61
N TYR A 112 -2.31 1.93 -7.66
CA TYR A 112 -2.53 2.86 -8.76
C TYR A 112 -1.18 3.30 -9.34
N PRO A 113 -1.01 3.24 -10.67
CA PRO A 113 0.17 3.79 -11.34
C PRO A 113 0.21 5.32 -11.30
N ASP A 114 -0.93 5.97 -11.08
CA ASP A 114 -1.08 7.42 -10.96
C ASP A 114 -1.68 7.80 -9.58
N PRO A 115 -0.97 8.61 -8.75
CA PRO A 115 -1.49 9.12 -7.49
C PRO A 115 -2.79 9.92 -7.61
N GLU A 116 -3.02 10.63 -8.72
CA GLU A 116 -4.24 11.42 -8.91
C GLU A 116 -5.48 10.52 -8.99
N ASP A 117 -5.36 9.36 -9.62
CA ASP A 117 -6.43 8.35 -9.67
C ASP A 117 -6.75 7.79 -8.30
N ALA A 118 -5.73 7.50 -7.48
CA ALA A 118 -5.91 7.05 -6.11
C ALA A 118 -6.61 8.12 -5.24
N LEU A 119 -6.20 9.39 -5.38
CA LEU A 119 -6.80 10.51 -4.66
C LEU A 119 -8.26 10.74 -5.07
N ARG A 120 -8.59 10.55 -6.35
CA ARG A 120 -9.97 10.62 -6.85
C ARG A 120 -10.82 9.46 -6.31
N ALA A 121 -10.29 8.24 -6.32
CA ALA A 121 -10.96 7.06 -5.77
C ALA A 121 -11.14 7.12 -4.24
N ALA A 122 -10.25 7.83 -3.52
CA ALA A 122 -10.37 8.06 -2.09
C ALA A 122 -11.51 9.01 -1.70
N ARG A 123 -11.92 9.90 -2.63
CA ARG A 123 -12.97 10.91 -2.41
C ARG A 123 -14.36 10.49 -2.87
N GLY A 124 -14.43 9.51 -3.77
CA GLY A 124 -15.67 8.87 -4.21
C GLY A 124 -16.19 7.89 -3.18
#